data_AF-A0A956WZB6-F1
#
_entry.id   AF-A0A956WZB6-F1
#
_cell.length_a   1.000
_cell.length_b   1.000
_cell.length_c   1.000
_cell.angle_alpha   90.00
_cell.angle_beta   90.00
_cell.angle_gamma   90.00
#
_symmetry.space_group_name_H-M   'P 1'
#
loop_
_entity.id
_entity.type
_entity.pdbx_description
1 polymer ?
#
loop_
_entity_poly.entity_id
_entity_poly.type
_entity_poly.pdbx_seq_one_letter_code
_entity_poly.pdbx_strand_id
1 'polypeptide(L)'
;GYMAASSISKDGFARNEETVRALDGQVVKLWGYVDYSNIYGDDSAKAILGDWWSGAGPDASTWRFNLKVHAGDATGKSFAVTVPNDEGRDELLRRFAAAVQAQQPTKVFLTGMLDTFDAPTNNGTLTGLTMEVQSSGDIIVEE
;
A
#
# COMPACT_ATOMS: atom_id res chain seq x y z
N GLY A 1 16.11 -1.06 -10.50
CA GLY A 1 14.95 -1.92 -10.76
C GLY A 1 14.05 -1.94 -9.53
N TYR A 2 12.84 -2.47 -9.63
CA TYR A 2 11.94 -2.63 -8.47
C TYR A 2 12.37 -3.83 -7.63
N MET A 3 12.49 -3.65 -6.31
CA MET A 3 12.74 -4.73 -5.36
C MET A 3 11.44 -5.28 -4.81
N ALA A 4 11.41 -6.57 -4.48
CA ALA A 4 10.22 -7.18 -3.91
C ALA A 4 9.96 -6.61 -2.50
N ALA A 5 8.74 -6.22 -2.19
CA ALA A 5 8.37 -5.77 -0.85
C ALA A 5 8.68 -6.86 0.22
N SER A 6 8.63 -8.14 -0.16
CA SER A 6 9.02 -9.28 0.69
C SER A 6 10.49 -9.29 1.14
N SER A 7 11.35 -8.52 0.48
CA SER A 7 12.76 -8.36 0.88
C SER A 7 12.93 -7.45 2.09
N ILE A 8 12.01 -6.50 2.31
CA ILE A 8 12.05 -5.54 3.42
C ILE A 8 10.93 -5.73 4.44
N SER A 9 9.86 -6.43 4.06
CA SER A 9 8.69 -6.62 4.91
C SER A 9 8.31 -8.09 5.08
N LYS A 10 7.80 -8.40 6.27
CA LYS A 10 7.14 -9.66 6.60
C LYS A 10 5.94 -9.36 7.50
N ASP A 11 4.77 -9.85 7.12
CA ASP A 11 3.52 -9.66 7.88
C ASP A 11 3.19 -8.18 8.20
N GLY A 12 3.64 -7.24 7.35
CA GLY A 12 3.44 -5.79 7.54
C GLY A 12 4.51 -5.07 8.36
N PHE A 13 5.51 -5.79 8.88
CA PHE A 13 6.61 -5.23 9.67
C PHE A 13 7.95 -5.38 8.94
N ALA A 14 8.97 -4.64 9.39
CA ALA A 14 10.33 -4.78 8.88
C ALA A 14 10.84 -6.22 9.01
N ARG A 15 11.42 -6.74 7.94
CA ARG A 15 12.04 -8.07 7.92
C ARG A 15 13.39 -8.09 8.65
N ASN A 16 14.15 -7.01 8.52
CA ASN A 16 15.39 -6.74 9.26
C ASN A 16 15.36 -5.27 9.67
N GLU A 17 15.31 -5.01 10.97
CA GLU A 17 15.17 -3.65 11.51
C GLU A 17 16.31 -2.71 11.04
N GLU A 18 17.56 -3.12 11.18
CA GLU A 18 18.72 -2.29 10.86
C GLU A 18 18.74 -1.89 9.38
N THR A 19 18.53 -2.87 8.49
CA THR A 19 18.52 -2.63 7.05
C THR A 19 17.35 -1.75 6.63
N VAL A 20 16.17 -1.94 7.23
CA VAL A 20 14.98 -1.18 6.87
C VAL A 20 15.02 0.24 7.42
N ARG A 21 15.50 0.44 8.65
CA ARG A 21 15.74 1.79 9.19
C ARG A 21 16.79 2.57 8.40
N ALA A 22 17.75 1.89 7.79
CA ALA A 22 18.68 2.55 6.89
C ALA A 22 17.99 3.12 5.63
N LEU A 23 16.80 2.62 5.26
CA LEU A 23 15.99 3.12 4.15
C LEU A 23 14.95 4.18 4.57
N ASP A 24 14.87 4.50 5.86
CA ASP A 24 13.94 5.49 6.41
C ASP A 24 14.15 6.87 5.77
N GLY A 25 13.05 7.50 5.35
CA GLY A 25 13.05 8.77 4.63
C GLY A 25 13.62 8.71 3.21
N GLN A 26 13.93 7.53 2.67
CA GLN A 26 14.47 7.38 1.31
C GLN A 26 13.39 7.02 0.29
N VAL A 27 13.55 7.54 -0.93
CA VAL A 27 12.75 7.10 -2.07
C VAL A 27 13.22 5.73 -2.54
N VAL A 28 12.32 4.75 -2.50
CA VAL A 28 12.57 3.36 -2.91
C VAL A 28 11.59 2.93 -4.00
N LYS A 29 11.94 1.84 -4.70
CA LYS A 29 11.12 1.24 -5.76
C LYS A 29 10.70 -0.17 -5.39
N LEU A 30 9.46 -0.35 -4.95
CA LEU A 30 8.96 -1.65 -4.47
C LEU A 30 7.94 -2.28 -5.42
N TRP A 31 7.83 -3.60 -5.41
CA TRP A 31 6.67 -4.28 -5.97
C TRP A 31 6.02 -5.22 -4.96
N GLY A 32 4.70 -5.35 -5.02
CA GLY A 32 3.89 -6.17 -4.13
C GLY A 32 2.48 -6.34 -4.69
N TYR A 33 1.51 -6.63 -3.82
CA TYR A 33 0.12 -6.88 -4.20
C TYR A 33 -0.83 -5.96 -3.42
N VAL A 34 -1.90 -5.49 -4.04
CA VAL A 34 -2.90 -4.66 -3.38
C VAL A 34 -3.91 -5.52 -2.64
N ASP A 35 -4.12 -5.19 -1.37
CA ASP A 35 -5.21 -5.75 -0.58
C ASP A 35 -6.51 -4.96 -0.82
N TYR A 36 -7.34 -5.48 -1.69
CA TYR A 36 -8.63 -4.89 -2.04
C TYR A 36 -9.63 -4.80 -0.90
N SER A 37 -9.42 -5.56 0.18
CA SER A 37 -10.19 -5.43 1.41
C SER A 37 -9.74 -4.26 2.30
N ASN A 38 -8.82 -3.42 1.80
CA ASN A 38 -8.15 -2.37 2.54
C ASN A 38 -7.87 -1.11 1.70
N ILE A 39 -8.83 -0.66 0.89
CA ILE A 39 -8.74 0.62 0.18
C ILE A 39 -9.57 1.67 0.94
N TYR A 40 -8.90 2.72 1.39
CA TYR A 40 -9.45 3.77 2.24
C TYR A 40 -9.41 5.10 1.48
N GLY A 41 -10.52 5.82 1.43
CA GLY A 41 -10.61 7.09 0.70
C GLY A 41 -11.86 7.87 1.05
N ASP A 42 -12.05 9.02 0.42
CA ASP A 42 -13.23 9.86 0.60
C ASP A 42 -14.52 9.25 0.00
N ASP A 43 -15.64 9.96 0.09
CA ASP A 43 -16.92 9.54 -0.48
C ASP A 43 -16.87 9.36 -2.01
N SER A 44 -15.98 10.09 -2.71
CA SER A 44 -15.81 9.94 -4.15
C SER A 44 -15.06 8.66 -4.51
N ALA A 45 -14.06 8.28 -3.72
CA ALA A 45 -13.42 6.97 -3.82
C ALA A 45 -14.43 5.85 -3.51
N LYS A 46 -15.30 6.03 -2.50
CA LYS A 46 -16.37 5.09 -2.20
C LYS A 46 -17.34 4.90 -3.38
N ALA A 47 -17.69 5.98 -4.08
CA ALA A 47 -18.56 5.89 -5.26
C ALA A 47 -17.95 5.05 -6.40
N ILE A 48 -16.61 5.00 -6.50
CA ILE A 48 -15.88 4.20 -7.49
C ILE A 48 -15.73 2.74 -7.02
N LEU A 49 -15.36 2.56 -5.75
CA LEU A 49 -15.01 1.24 -5.20
C LEU A 49 -16.23 0.42 -4.78
N GLY A 50 -17.36 1.06 -4.48
CA GLY A 50 -18.56 0.40 -3.99
C GLY A 50 -18.29 -0.40 -2.71
N ASP A 51 -18.60 -1.70 -2.74
CA ASP A 51 -18.42 -2.62 -1.60
C ASP A 51 -16.93 -2.88 -1.26
N TRP A 52 -16.00 -2.49 -2.13
CA TRP A 52 -14.55 -2.65 -1.91
C TRP A 52 -13.92 -1.48 -1.15
N TRP A 53 -14.72 -0.49 -0.74
CA TRP A 53 -14.29 0.61 0.09
C TRP A 53 -14.25 0.20 1.57
N SER A 54 -13.10 0.38 2.21
CA SER A 54 -12.85 -0.06 3.59
C SER A 54 -13.02 1.03 4.65
N GLY A 55 -13.18 2.29 4.24
CA GLY A 55 -13.35 3.40 5.17
C GLY A 55 -12.76 4.72 4.69
N ALA A 56 -12.88 5.75 5.52
CA ALA A 56 -12.29 7.05 5.24
C ALA A 56 -10.76 6.96 5.12
N GLY A 57 -10.20 7.73 4.19
CA GLY A 57 -8.75 7.92 4.03
C GLY A 57 -8.11 8.57 5.27
N PRO A 58 -6.76 8.63 5.31
CA PRO A 58 -6.07 9.21 6.46
C PRO A 58 -6.36 10.71 6.63
N ASP A 59 -6.60 11.43 5.54
CA ASP A 59 -7.04 12.83 5.54
C ASP A 59 -7.84 13.18 4.27
N ALA A 60 -8.22 14.44 4.11
CA ALA A 60 -9.05 14.92 2.99
C ALA A 60 -8.30 15.02 1.65
N SER A 61 -6.96 15.06 1.68
CA SER A 61 -6.10 15.24 0.52
C SER A 61 -5.46 13.94 0.01
N THR A 62 -5.62 12.85 0.74
CA THR A 62 -5.01 11.55 0.42
C THR A 62 -6.01 10.40 0.52
N TRP A 63 -5.67 9.31 -0.14
CA TRP A 63 -6.29 8.00 0.02
C TRP A 63 -5.18 6.98 0.30
N ARG A 64 -5.57 5.77 0.72
CA ARG A 64 -4.62 4.76 1.18
C ARG A 64 -5.04 3.38 0.70
N PHE A 65 -4.06 2.55 0.37
CA PHE A 65 -4.26 1.11 0.28
C PHE A 65 -3.18 0.37 1.08
N ASN A 66 -3.38 -0.92 1.31
CA ASN A 66 -2.39 -1.75 1.97
C ASN A 66 -1.65 -2.64 0.95
N LEU A 67 -0.31 -2.63 1.01
CA LEU A 67 0.57 -3.46 0.18
C LEU A 67 0.91 -4.77 0.89
N LYS A 68 0.50 -5.88 0.28
CA LYS A 68 0.90 -7.23 0.63
C LYS A 68 2.21 -7.61 -0.04
N VAL A 69 3.03 -8.40 0.65
CA VAL A 69 4.29 -8.89 0.11
C VAL A 69 4.09 -10.15 -0.76
N HIS A 70 3.00 -10.89 -0.51
CA HIS A 70 2.54 -12.01 -1.32
C HIS A 70 1.04 -11.91 -1.62
N ALA A 71 0.63 -12.38 -2.80
CA ALA A 71 -0.77 -12.35 -3.24
C ALA A 71 -1.75 -13.04 -2.26
N GLY A 72 -1.32 -14.15 -1.66
CA GLY A 72 -2.12 -14.95 -0.74
C GLY A 72 -2.03 -14.52 0.73
N ASP A 73 -1.35 -13.42 1.03
CA ASP A 73 -1.28 -12.94 2.41
C ASP A 73 -2.68 -12.58 2.93
N ALA A 74 -2.96 -12.99 4.16
CA ALA A 74 -4.21 -12.68 4.83
C ALA A 74 -4.35 -11.16 5.04
N THR A 75 -5.59 -10.68 5.16
CA THR A 75 -5.88 -9.29 5.55
C THR A 75 -5.11 -8.93 6.83
N GLY A 76 -4.47 -7.76 6.83
CA GLY A 76 -3.64 -7.28 7.95
C GLY A 76 -2.17 -7.68 7.88
N LYS A 77 -1.76 -8.56 6.96
CA LYS A 77 -0.35 -8.89 6.69
C LYS A 77 0.23 -8.02 5.57
N SER A 78 0.24 -6.73 5.83
CA SER A 78 0.51 -5.70 4.82
C SER A 78 0.92 -4.41 5.50
N PHE A 79 1.55 -3.49 4.76
CA PHE A 79 1.84 -2.15 5.26
C PHE A 79 1.15 -1.08 4.40
N ALA A 80 0.95 0.10 4.97
CA ALA A 80 0.17 1.15 4.34
C ALA A 80 0.95 1.88 3.24
N VAL A 81 0.27 2.20 2.15
CA VAL A 81 0.71 3.10 1.09
C VAL A 81 -0.28 4.25 0.99
N THR A 82 0.19 5.47 1.25
CA THR A 82 -0.59 6.71 1.15
C THR A 82 -0.34 7.35 -0.21
N VAL A 83 -1.42 7.78 -0.85
CA VAL A 83 -1.43 8.31 -2.22
C VAL A 83 -2.24 9.62 -2.23
N PRO A 84 -1.80 10.68 -2.92
CA PRO A 84 -2.59 11.91 -3.01
C PRO A 84 -3.87 11.73 -3.83
N ASN A 85 -4.87 12.57 -3.54
CA ASN A 85 -6.05 12.74 -4.37
C ASN A 85 -5.71 13.61 -5.60
N ASP A 86 -4.98 13.03 -6.56
CA ASP A 86 -4.58 13.68 -7.80
C ASP A 86 -5.45 13.26 -9.01
N GLU A 87 -5.17 13.81 -10.18
CA GLU A 87 -5.94 13.56 -11.42
C GLU A 87 -5.92 12.07 -11.84
N GLY A 88 -4.89 11.32 -11.44
CA GLY A 88 -4.74 9.90 -11.77
C GLY A 88 -5.47 8.95 -10.83
N ARG A 89 -5.94 9.44 -9.67
CA ARG A 89 -6.55 8.61 -8.61
C ARG A 89 -7.69 7.77 -9.14
N ASP A 90 -8.70 8.41 -9.74
CA ASP A 90 -9.97 7.75 -10.05
C ASP A 90 -9.77 6.61 -11.07
N GLU A 91 -8.87 6.79 -12.03
CA GLU A 91 -8.49 5.75 -12.98
C GLU A 91 -7.81 4.56 -12.30
N LEU A 92 -6.88 4.83 -11.38
CA LEU A 92 -6.21 3.78 -10.61
C LEU A 92 -7.19 3.01 -9.73
N LEU A 93 -8.13 3.70 -9.06
CA LEU A 93 -9.18 3.07 -8.26
C LEU A 93 -10.09 2.18 -9.12
N ARG A 94 -10.44 2.59 -10.35
CA ARG A 94 -11.22 1.75 -11.27
C ARG A 94 -10.47 0.50 -11.68
N ARG A 95 -9.16 0.58 -11.93
CA ARG A 95 -8.31 -0.59 -12.22
C ARG A 95 -8.28 -1.57 -11.06
N PHE A 96 -8.14 -1.05 -9.83
CA PHE A 96 -8.24 -1.89 -8.64
C PHE A 96 -9.61 -2.56 -8.53
N ALA A 97 -10.70 -1.80 -8.67
CA ALA A 97 -12.04 -2.37 -8.63
C ALA A 97 -12.26 -3.49 -9.68
N ALA A 98 -11.76 -3.30 -10.90
CA ALA A 98 -11.86 -4.29 -11.97
C ALA A 98 -11.08 -5.59 -11.67
N ALA A 99 -9.84 -5.48 -11.18
CA ALA A 99 -9.03 -6.64 -10.84
C ALA A 99 -9.65 -7.48 -9.71
N VAL A 100 -10.32 -6.82 -8.77
CA VAL A 100 -11.00 -7.47 -7.64
C VAL A 100 -12.24 -8.22 -8.08
N GLN A 101 -13.04 -7.63 -8.97
CA GLN A 101 -14.17 -8.31 -9.59
C GLN A 101 -13.72 -9.58 -10.35
N ALA A 102 -12.52 -9.55 -10.93
CA ALA A 102 -11.91 -10.72 -11.57
C ALA A 102 -11.29 -11.73 -10.58
N GLN A 103 -11.36 -11.47 -9.27
CA GLN A 103 -10.72 -12.26 -8.20
C GLN A 103 -9.22 -12.44 -8.39
N GLN A 104 -8.57 -11.47 -9.03
CA GLN A 104 -7.14 -11.50 -9.29
C GLN A 104 -6.40 -10.58 -8.32
N PRO A 105 -5.33 -11.06 -7.65
CA PRO A 105 -4.49 -10.20 -6.85
C PRO A 105 -3.78 -9.19 -7.77
N THR A 106 -4.02 -7.91 -7.55
CA THR A 106 -3.40 -6.85 -8.35
C THR A 106 -1.95 -6.67 -7.94
N LYS A 107 -1.01 -7.02 -8.81
CA LYS A 107 0.40 -6.71 -8.58
C LYS A 107 0.67 -5.27 -8.97
N VAL A 108 1.36 -4.55 -8.10
CA VAL A 108 1.71 -3.14 -8.29
C VAL A 108 3.19 -2.90 -8.11
N PHE A 109 3.71 -1.93 -8.84
CA PHE A 109 5.05 -1.39 -8.73
C PHE A 109 4.95 0.07 -8.28
N LEU A 110 5.65 0.43 -7.22
CA LEU A 110 5.54 1.70 -6.51
C LEU A 110 6.89 2.40 -6.45
N THR A 111 6.93 3.68 -6.78
CA THR A 111 8.05 4.56 -6.41
C THR A 111 7.57 5.52 -5.33
N GLY A 112 8.19 5.48 -4.15
CA GLY A 112 7.71 6.29 -3.02
C GLY A 112 8.74 6.41 -1.91
N MET A 113 8.52 7.36 -1.02
CA MET A 113 9.31 7.52 0.20
C MET A 113 8.90 6.44 1.20
N LEU A 114 9.87 5.72 1.76
CA LEU A 114 9.64 4.74 2.82
C LEU A 114 9.84 5.41 4.17
N ASP A 115 8.90 5.20 5.08
CA ASP A 115 9.00 5.65 6.46
C ASP A 115 8.88 4.45 7.40
N THR A 116 9.55 4.55 8.54
CA THR A 116 9.60 3.55 9.58
C THR A 116 9.17 4.15 10.91
N PHE A 117 8.54 3.34 11.75
CA PHE A 117 8.11 3.77 13.08
C PHE A 117 8.13 2.61 14.06
N ASP A 118 8.21 2.93 15.35
CA ASP A 118 8.05 1.93 16.39
C ASP A 118 6.58 1.52 16.48
N ALA A 119 6.29 0.26 16.22
CA ALA A 119 4.96 -0.32 16.24
C ALA A 119 4.80 -1.22 17.49
N PRO A 120 4.11 -0.75 18.54
CA PRO A 120 3.82 -1.58 19.70
C PRO A 120 2.92 -2.76 19.31
N THR A 121 3.32 -3.96 19.68
CA THR A 121 2.53 -5.18 19.52
C THR A 121 2.34 -5.87 20.87
N ASN A 122 1.44 -6.87 20.91
CA ASN A 122 1.25 -7.68 22.12
C ASN A 122 2.53 -8.40 22.58
N ASN A 123 3.51 -8.60 21.69
CA ASN A 123 4.73 -9.36 21.95
C ASN A 123 6.00 -8.46 21.99
N GLY A 124 5.83 -7.14 22.11
CA GLY A 124 6.92 -6.17 22.11
C GLY A 124 6.83 -5.18 20.95
N THR A 125 7.85 -4.36 20.77
CA THR A 125 7.91 -3.37 19.69
C THR A 125 8.51 -4.00 18.44
N LEU A 126 7.79 -3.91 17.32
CA LEU A 126 8.32 -4.19 15.99
C LEU A 126 8.55 -2.89 15.23
N THR A 127 9.33 -2.93 14.16
CA THR A 127 9.45 -1.78 13.25
C THR A 127 8.35 -1.85 12.21
N GLY A 128 7.42 -0.88 12.27
CA GLY A 128 6.38 -0.67 11.27
C GLY A 128 6.92 0.00 10.01
N LEU A 129 6.12 -0.09 8.95
CA LEU A 129 6.43 0.44 7.62
C LEU A 129 5.25 1.27 7.12
N THR A 130 5.53 2.39 6.48
CA THR A 130 4.60 3.09 5.60
C THR A 130 5.33 3.55 4.35
N MET A 131 4.59 3.78 3.29
CA MET A 131 5.12 4.40 2.08
C MET A 131 4.22 5.55 1.65
N GLU A 132 4.83 6.66 1.28
CA GLU A 132 4.15 7.78 0.64
C GLU A 132 4.59 7.87 -0.82
N VAL A 133 3.64 7.87 -1.75
CA VAL A 133 3.90 8.15 -3.16
C VAL A 133 3.56 9.59 -3.49
N GLN A 134 4.26 10.20 -4.44
CA GLN A 134 4.05 11.62 -4.78
C GLN A 134 2.90 11.83 -5.76
N SER A 135 2.54 10.79 -6.50
CA SER A 135 1.42 10.79 -7.44
C SER A 135 0.87 9.38 -7.65
N SER A 136 -0.39 9.26 -8.05
CA SER A 136 -0.96 8.03 -8.61
C SER A 136 -0.15 7.53 -9.82
N GLY A 137 0.55 8.42 -10.54
CA GLY A 137 1.45 8.07 -11.65
C GLY A 137 2.72 7.31 -11.22
N ASP A 138 3.08 7.34 -9.94
CA ASP A 138 4.19 6.54 -9.40
C ASP A 138 3.80 5.08 -9.13
N ILE A 139 2.54 4.72 -9.42
CA ILE A 139 1.96 3.40 -9.25
C ILE A 139 1.69 2.79 -10.62
N ILE A 140 2.36 1.66 -10.90
CA ILE A 140 2.13 0.89 -12.12
C ILE A 140 1.43 -0.40 -11.73
N VAL A 141 0.30 -0.67 -12.39
CA VAL A 141 -0.46 -1.92 -12.26
C VAL A 141 0.04 -2.91 -13.31
N GLU A 142 0.38 -4.14 -12.92
CA GLU A 142 0.63 -5.24 -13.87
C GLU A 142 -0.72 -5.72 -14.43
N GLU A 143 -0.89 -5.67 -15.75
CA GLU A 143 -2.08 -6.16 -16.48
C GLU A 143 -2.08 -7.69 -16.64
#